data_AF-A0A9D5DN40-F1
#
_entry.id   AF-A0A9D5DN40-F1
#
_cell.length_a   1.000
_cell.length_b   1.000
_cell.length_c   1.000
_cell.angle_alpha   90.00
_cell.angle_beta   90.00
_cell.angle_gamma   90.00
#
_symmetry.space_group_name_H-M   'P 1'
#
loop_
_entity.id
_entity.type
_entity.pdbx_description
1 polymer ?
#
loop_
_entity_poly.entity_id
_entity_poly.type
_entity_poly.pdbx_seq_one_letter_code
_entity_poly.pdbx_strand_id
1 'polypeptide(L)'
;MTDILGVPLCSFRDDLWLGRYTLTPENALEYFYLSPFHDPNSLNIQRKRGEHTEVSEGFEYRVTYVNEEGLGNVPQPPGSTWNTPNQFGIFIIQKFFIEFQREVPLNVYYILSGTIYEAPTLSNVFLHRTAEAFLSMEKIFDTLNEMARFSLYEGYTWDNLEESAKADSNTVNNDSNSNSDENLGMFYLLSFFYS
;
A
#
# COMPACT_ATOMS: atom_id res chain seq x y z
N MET A 1 -5.73 -4.36 3.30
CA MET A 1 -4.91 -4.52 2.09
C MET A 1 -3.75 -5.42 2.47
N THR A 2 -3.69 -6.64 1.94
CA THR A 2 -2.62 -7.62 2.22
C THR A 2 -1.56 -7.53 1.13
N ASP A 3 -0.30 -7.78 1.47
CA ASP A 3 0.77 -7.96 0.49
C ASP A 3 0.58 -9.30 -0.25
N ILE A 4 1.32 -9.54 -1.34
CA ILE A 4 1.18 -10.77 -2.17
C ILE A 4 1.46 -12.08 -1.41
N LEU A 5 2.07 -11.99 -0.22
CA LEU A 5 2.32 -13.11 0.69
C LEU A 5 1.17 -13.35 1.67
N GLY A 6 0.03 -12.67 1.51
CA GLY A 6 -1.11 -12.75 2.43
C GLY A 6 -0.86 -12.06 3.78
N VAL A 7 0.27 -11.36 3.94
CA VAL A 7 0.57 -10.59 5.14
C VAL A 7 -0.28 -9.33 5.12
N PRO A 8 -1.17 -9.10 6.10
CA PRO A 8 -1.90 -7.85 6.18
C PRO A 8 -0.89 -6.70 6.31
N LEU A 9 -1.05 -5.64 5.50
CA LEU A 9 -0.52 -4.34 5.86
C LEU A 9 -1.28 -3.95 7.12
N CYS A 10 -0.75 -4.33 8.28
CA CYS A 10 -1.33 -3.97 9.54
C CYS A 10 -1.12 -2.46 9.68
N SER A 11 -2.20 -1.72 9.44
CA SER A 11 -2.32 -0.31 9.77
C SER A 11 -3.24 -0.19 10.97
N PHE A 12 -2.92 0.71 11.89
CA PHE A 12 -3.75 1.00 13.05
C PHE A 12 -4.15 2.47 13.07
N ARG A 13 -5.41 2.76 13.38
CA ARG A 13 -5.92 4.12 13.55
C ARG A 13 -7.06 4.11 14.57
N ASP A 14 -7.02 5.06 15.49
CA ASP A 14 -8.10 5.28 16.46
C ASP A 14 -8.63 6.71 16.31
N ASP A 15 -9.79 6.84 15.65
CA ASP A 15 -10.45 8.12 15.42
C ASP A 15 -11.05 8.72 16.71
N LEU A 16 -11.38 7.91 17.72
CA LEU A 16 -11.90 8.41 18.99
C LEU A 16 -10.80 9.12 19.77
N TRP A 17 -9.60 8.54 19.79
CA TRP A 17 -8.45 9.18 20.42
C TRP A 17 -8.05 10.46 19.68
N LEU A 18 -7.95 10.41 18.35
CA LEU A 18 -7.60 11.56 17.51
C LEU A 18 -8.65 12.68 17.55
N GLY A 19 -9.92 12.34 17.79
CA GLY A 19 -10.98 13.33 18.00
C GLY A 19 -10.90 14.05 19.35
N ARG A 20 -10.25 13.44 20.35
CA ARG A 20 -10.10 14.00 21.71
C ARG A 20 -8.75 14.68 21.92
N TYR A 21 -7.70 14.17 21.29
CA TYR A 21 -6.32 14.62 21.45
C TYR A 21 -5.71 14.95 20.08
N THR A 22 -5.20 16.16 19.94
CA THR A 22 -4.38 16.56 18.79
C THR A 22 -3.04 15.84 18.85
N LEU A 23 -2.59 15.23 17.76
CA LEU A 23 -1.32 14.50 17.72
C LEU A 23 -0.12 15.46 17.76
N THR A 24 0.65 15.43 18.84
CA THR A 24 1.85 16.25 19.10
C THR A 24 3.08 15.36 19.27
N PRO A 25 4.32 15.88 19.13
CA PRO A 25 5.54 15.10 19.37
C PRO A 25 5.58 14.47 20.77
N GLU A 26 4.97 15.12 21.76
CA GLU A 26 4.94 14.66 23.16
C GLU A 26 3.98 13.49 23.38
N ASN A 27 2.84 13.48 22.69
CA ASN A 27 1.82 12.43 22.86
C ASN A 27 1.84 11.35 21.76
N ALA A 28 2.65 11.52 20.71
CA ALA A 28 2.76 10.56 19.61
C ALA A 28 3.13 9.15 20.11
N LEU A 29 3.99 9.07 21.12
CA LEU A 29 4.39 7.81 21.74
C LEU A 29 3.23 7.18 22.54
N GLU A 30 2.38 7.99 23.17
CA GLU A 30 1.20 7.51 23.88
C GLU A 30 0.15 6.95 22.92
N TYR A 31 -0.06 7.63 21.80
CA TYR A 31 -0.92 7.15 20.73
C TYR A 31 -0.41 5.82 20.16
N PHE A 32 0.92 5.69 19.99
CA PHE A 32 1.53 4.45 19.54
C PHE A 32 1.29 3.26 20.47
N TYR A 33 1.21 3.46 21.79
CA TYR A 33 0.89 2.39 22.75
C TYR A 33 -0.56 1.87 22.66
N LEU A 34 -1.46 2.56 21.95
CA LEU A 34 -2.79 2.00 21.66
C LEU A 34 -2.75 0.98 20.53
N SER A 35 -1.71 1.03 19.69
CA SER A 35 -1.57 0.14 18.54
C SER A 35 -1.20 -1.27 18.96
N PRO A 36 -1.55 -2.30 18.17
CA PRO A 36 -1.10 -3.68 18.41
C PRO A 36 0.40 -3.89 18.12
N PHE A 37 1.10 -2.88 17.61
CA PHE A 37 2.51 -2.97 17.21
C PHE A 37 3.48 -2.86 18.38
N HIS A 38 3.02 -2.28 19.50
CA HIS A 38 3.87 -2.12 20.66
C HIS A 38 3.97 -3.45 21.44
N ASP A 39 5.09 -3.63 22.12
CA ASP A 39 5.29 -4.76 23.03
C ASP A 39 4.93 -4.31 24.46
N PRO A 40 3.98 -5.00 25.14
CA PRO A 40 3.62 -4.71 26.53
C PRO A 40 4.81 -4.79 27.51
N ASN A 41 5.86 -5.55 27.16
CA ASN A 41 7.07 -5.71 27.97
C ASN A 41 8.14 -4.66 27.65
N SER A 42 7.85 -3.65 26.82
CA SER A 42 8.79 -2.58 26.52
C SER A 42 9.18 -1.77 27.75
N LEU A 43 10.41 -1.26 27.74
CA LEU A 43 10.97 -0.46 28.83
C LEU A 43 10.15 0.80 29.08
N ASN A 44 9.56 1.38 28.03
CA ASN A 44 8.70 2.55 28.17
C ASN A 44 7.44 2.24 29.00
N ILE A 45 6.83 1.06 28.84
CA ILE A 45 5.64 0.67 29.58
C ILE A 45 5.99 0.32 31.02
N GLN A 46 7.11 -0.37 31.25
CA GLN A 46 7.61 -0.65 32.60
C GLN A 46 7.88 0.66 33.36
N ARG A 47 8.53 1.64 32.72
CA ARG A 47 8.72 2.98 33.30
C ARG A 47 7.39 3.70 33.56
N LYS A 48 6.41 3.58 32.66
CA LYS A 48 5.07 4.15 32.84
C LYS A 48 4.30 3.49 34.01
N ARG A 49 4.61 2.23 34.35
CA ARG A 49 4.06 1.50 35.51
C ARG A 49 4.82 1.77 36.81
N GLY A 50 5.95 2.50 36.76
CA GLY A 50 6.79 2.75 37.93
C GLY A 50 7.76 1.61 38.27
N GLU A 51 7.89 0.62 37.39
CA GLU A 51 8.87 -0.47 37.50
C GLU A 51 10.23 0.07 36.99
N HIS A 52 10.93 0.83 37.84
CA HIS A 52 12.22 1.44 37.48
C HIS A 52 13.37 0.45 37.69
N THR A 53 13.94 -0.08 36.61
CA THR A 53 15.16 -0.90 36.66
C THR A 53 16.32 -0.09 36.06
N GLU A 54 17.29 0.33 36.88
CA GLU A 54 18.41 1.20 36.47
C GLU A 54 19.34 0.58 35.41
N VAL A 55 19.30 -0.75 35.25
CA VAL A 55 20.01 -1.51 34.23
C VAL A 55 19.00 -2.35 33.47
N SER A 56 18.25 -1.71 32.58
CA SER A 56 17.22 -2.38 31.80
C SER A 56 17.73 -2.74 30.42
N GLU A 57 17.99 -4.02 30.20
CA GLU A 57 18.11 -4.60 28.86
C GLU A 57 16.71 -4.83 28.31
N GLY A 58 16.48 -4.50 27.04
CA GLY A 58 15.17 -4.72 26.42
C GLY A 58 14.84 -3.76 25.29
N PHE A 59 13.55 -3.70 24.96
CA PHE A 59 13.05 -2.88 23.87
C PHE A 59 12.62 -1.49 24.34
N GLU A 60 13.10 -0.47 23.64
CA GLU A 60 12.68 0.92 23.81
C GLU A 60 12.13 1.47 22.50
N TYR A 61 11.01 2.20 22.58
CA TYR A 61 10.48 2.98 21.49
C TYR A 61 10.83 4.45 21.68
N ARG A 62 11.35 5.09 20.63
CA ARG A 62 11.72 6.50 20.62
C ARG A 62 11.19 7.18 19.36
N VAL A 63 10.67 8.39 19.49
CA VAL A 63 10.36 9.24 18.34
C VAL A 63 11.68 9.79 17.80
N THR A 64 12.07 9.39 16.60
CA THR A 64 13.35 9.78 15.98
C THR A 64 13.19 11.01 15.10
N TYR A 65 12.04 11.18 14.45
CA TYR A 65 11.79 12.29 13.55
C TYR A 65 10.34 12.75 13.63
N VAL A 66 10.16 14.07 13.56
CA VAL A 66 8.87 14.74 13.48
C VAL A 66 8.95 15.82 12.41
N ASN A 67 7.97 15.86 11.53
CA ASN A 67 7.84 16.97 10.59
C ASN A 67 7.14 18.16 11.27
N GLU A 68 7.91 19.19 11.63
CA GLU A 68 7.40 20.42 12.24
C GLU A 68 6.52 21.24 11.29
N GLU A 69 6.80 21.23 9.98
CA GLU A 69 6.02 21.97 8.98
C GLU A 69 4.62 21.39 8.80
N GLY A 70 4.51 20.05 8.91
CA GLY A 70 3.24 19.33 8.86
C GLY A 70 2.40 19.44 10.15
N LEU A 71 3.01 19.98 11.21
CA LEU A 71 2.38 20.19 12.53
C LEU A 71 1.72 21.58 12.65
N GLY A 72 1.80 22.41 11.60
CA GLY A 72 1.11 23.70 11.54
C GLY A 72 -0.36 23.57 11.14
N ASN A 73 -1.12 24.64 11.35
CA ASN A 73 -2.44 24.79 10.73
C ASN A 73 -2.26 24.99 9.23
N VAL A 74 -2.19 23.89 8.47
CA VAL A 74 -2.17 23.97 7.00
C VAL A 74 -3.51 24.54 6.54
N PRO A 75 -3.53 25.69 5.84
CA PRO A 75 -4.76 26.29 5.35
C PRO A 75 -5.48 25.30 4.42
N GLN A 76 -6.66 24.87 4.82
CA GLN A 76 -7.44 23.95 4.00
C GLN A 76 -8.23 24.72 2.93
N PRO A 77 -8.48 24.10 1.76
CA PRO A 77 -9.43 24.63 0.81
C PRO A 77 -10.81 24.76 1.47
N PRO A 78 -11.57 25.83 1.19
CA PRO A 78 -12.91 25.99 1.72
C PRO A 78 -13.80 24.81 1.30
N GLY A 79 -14.41 24.14 2.28
CA GLY A 79 -15.31 22.98 2.06
C GLY A 79 -14.75 21.62 2.49
N SER A 80 -13.51 21.53 2.99
CA SER A 80 -12.98 20.30 3.58
C SER A 80 -13.66 19.95 4.91
N THR A 81 -14.22 18.75 5.00
CA THR A 81 -14.82 18.20 6.23
C THR A 81 -13.80 17.57 7.18
N TRP A 82 -12.55 17.40 6.73
CA TRP A 82 -11.48 16.73 7.47
C TRP A 82 -10.61 17.76 8.20
N ASN A 83 -11.21 18.43 9.18
CA ASN A 83 -10.53 19.32 10.12
C ASN A 83 -9.89 18.47 11.23
N THR A 84 -8.67 17.97 11.01
CA THR A 84 -7.87 17.44 12.11
C THR A 84 -6.61 18.29 12.23
N PRO A 85 -6.36 18.95 13.37
CA PRO A 85 -5.08 19.61 13.58
C PRO A 85 -3.94 18.60 13.43
N ASN A 86 -2.84 19.02 12.78
CA ASN A 86 -1.65 18.21 12.49
C ASN A 86 -1.89 17.05 11.50
N GLN A 87 -2.84 17.20 10.58
CA GLN A 87 -3.16 16.22 9.53
C GLN A 87 -1.94 15.79 8.69
N PHE A 88 -0.98 16.68 8.47
CA PHE A 88 0.24 16.40 7.70
C PHE A 88 1.45 16.12 8.60
N GLY A 89 1.23 15.98 9.90
CA GLY A 89 2.25 15.57 10.85
C GLY A 89 2.74 14.17 10.50
N ILE A 90 4.04 14.06 10.26
CA ILE A 90 4.73 12.79 10.05
C ILE A 90 5.55 12.54 11.31
N PHE A 91 5.34 11.38 11.93
CA PHE A 91 6.12 10.95 13.08
C PHE A 91 6.79 9.62 12.74
N ILE A 92 8.09 9.53 12.99
CA ILE A 92 8.85 8.30 12.84
C ILE A 92 9.23 7.82 14.24
N ILE A 93 8.75 6.63 14.57
CA ILE A 93 9.06 5.93 15.81
C ILE A 93 9.99 4.79 15.48
N GLN A 94 11.08 4.66 16.23
CA GLN A 94 12.03 3.58 16.06
C GLN A 94 12.08 2.71 17.31
N LYS A 95 12.11 1.40 17.08
CA LYS A 95 12.33 0.38 18.09
C LYS A 95 13.83 0.12 18.21
N PHE A 96 14.36 0.34 19.40
CA PHE A 96 15.73 0.03 19.77
C PHE A 96 15.75 -1.18 20.69
N PHE A 97 16.76 -2.01 20.53
CA PHE A 97 17.15 -3.02 21.50
C PHE A 97 18.38 -2.52 22.25
N ILE A 98 18.25 -2.41 23.57
CA ILE A 98 19.32 -1.95 24.46
C ILE A 98 19.93 -3.19 25.10
N GLU A 99 21.21 -3.42 24.84
CA GLU A 99 21.99 -4.53 25.37
C GLU A 99 23.38 -4.03 25.75
N PHE A 100 23.84 -4.25 26.99
CA PHE A 100 25.16 -3.81 27.47
C PHE A 100 25.55 -2.36 27.09
N GLN A 101 24.65 -1.39 27.29
CA GLN A 101 24.82 0.03 26.90
C GLN A 101 24.96 0.31 25.38
N ARG A 102 24.69 -0.69 24.53
CA ARG A 102 24.61 -0.52 23.08
C ARG A 102 23.14 -0.47 22.65
N GLU A 103 22.81 0.50 21.80
CA GLU A 103 21.49 0.59 21.16
C GLU A 103 21.58 0.02 19.73
N VAL A 104 20.75 -0.98 19.43
CA VAL A 104 20.60 -1.54 18.08
C VAL A 104 19.22 -1.19 17.53
N PRO A 105 19.12 -0.44 16.42
CA PRO A 105 17.83 -0.17 15.78
C PRO A 105 17.30 -1.45 15.13
N LEU A 106 16.05 -1.81 15.43
CA LEU A 106 15.39 -3.01 14.92
C LEU A 106 14.35 -2.68 13.84
N ASN A 107 13.28 -1.99 14.24
CA ASN A 107 12.12 -1.72 13.39
C ASN A 107 11.77 -0.24 13.42
N VAL A 108 11.10 0.21 12.36
CA VAL A 108 10.63 1.59 12.21
C VAL A 108 9.13 1.58 12.00
N TYR A 109 8.44 2.52 12.63
CA TYR A 109 7.02 2.75 12.54
C TYR A 109 6.79 4.20 12.12
N TYR A 110 5.81 4.42 11.26
CA TYR A 110 5.46 5.74 10.78
C TYR A 110 4.01 6.06 11.10
N ILE A 111 3.76 7.26 11.62
CA ILE A 111 2.43 7.82 11.82
C ILE A 111 2.21 8.85 10.74
N LEU A 112 1.26 8.59 9.84
CA LEU A 112 0.88 9.47 8.74
C LEU A 112 -0.59 9.80 8.88
N SER A 113 -0.90 11.09 9.06
CA SER A 113 -2.29 11.57 9.20
C SER A 113 -3.09 10.83 10.28
N GLY A 114 -2.42 10.44 11.37
CA GLY A 114 -3.02 9.68 12.47
C GLY A 114 -3.09 8.16 12.25
N THR A 115 -2.71 7.64 11.08
CA THR A 115 -2.63 6.20 10.84
C THR A 115 -1.20 5.72 11.10
N ILE A 116 -1.07 4.69 11.92
CA ILE A 116 0.19 4.04 12.27
C ILE A 116 0.42 2.87 11.34
N TYR A 117 1.64 2.77 10.83
CA TYR A 117 2.08 1.69 9.97
C TYR A 117 3.44 1.17 10.40
N GLU A 118 3.67 -0.13 10.18
CA GLU A 118 4.98 -0.74 10.31
C GLU A 118 5.75 -0.64 9.00
N ALA A 119 7.03 -0.23 9.07
CA ALA A 119 7.91 -0.21 7.91
C ALA A 119 8.34 -1.63 7.53
N PRO A 120 8.06 -2.07 6.29
CA PRO A 120 8.57 -3.34 5.82
C PRO A 120 10.10 -3.29 5.72
N THR A 121 10.74 -4.44 5.94
CA THR A 121 12.17 -4.57 5.69
C THR A 121 12.44 -4.41 4.19
N LEU A 122 13.60 -3.83 3.85
CA LEU A 122 14.00 -3.63 2.46
C LEU A 122 13.99 -4.96 1.67
N SER A 123 14.44 -6.04 2.30
CA SER A 123 14.43 -7.39 1.72
C SER A 123 13.02 -7.85 1.34
N ASN A 124 12.01 -7.59 2.19
CA ASN A 124 10.63 -7.96 1.89
C ASN A 124 10.10 -7.16 0.70
N VAL A 125 10.41 -5.86 0.63
CA VAL A 125 10.03 -5.02 -0.53
C VAL A 125 10.67 -5.53 -1.82
N PHE A 126 11.96 -5.90 -1.80
CA PHE A 126 12.63 -6.47 -2.96
C PHE A 126 12.04 -7.81 -3.37
N LEU A 127 11.79 -8.70 -2.41
CA LEU A 127 11.21 -10.01 -2.65
C LEU A 127 9.83 -9.87 -3.30
N HIS A 128 8.99 -8.98 -2.76
CA HIS A 128 7.68 -8.66 -3.31
C HIS A 128 7.79 -8.18 -4.77
N ARG A 129 8.61 -7.16 -5.02
CA ARG A 129 8.78 -6.59 -6.37
C ARG A 129 9.30 -7.62 -7.37
N THR A 130 10.20 -8.50 -6.94
CA THR A 130 10.76 -9.57 -7.78
C THR A 130 9.71 -10.64 -8.08
N ALA A 131 8.94 -11.07 -7.07
CA ALA A 131 7.84 -12.01 -7.24
C ALA A 131 6.76 -11.46 -8.19
N GLU A 132 6.37 -10.19 -8.04
CA GLU A 132 5.44 -9.53 -8.96
C GLU A 132 5.97 -9.51 -10.40
N ALA A 133 7.26 -9.25 -10.60
CA ALA A 133 7.87 -9.29 -11.92
C ALA A 133 7.80 -10.70 -12.53
N PHE A 134 8.11 -11.75 -11.75
CA PHE A 134 7.98 -13.14 -12.20
C PHE A 134 6.52 -13.51 -12.53
N LEU A 135 5.57 -13.11 -11.70
CA LEU A 135 4.15 -13.35 -11.95
C LEU A 135 3.68 -12.64 -13.23
N SER A 136 4.16 -11.42 -13.47
CA SER A 136 3.87 -10.70 -14.71
C SER A 136 4.47 -11.42 -15.94
N MET A 137 5.66 -12.00 -15.78
CA MET A 137 6.34 -12.74 -16.85
C MET A 137 5.64 -14.07 -17.15
N GLU A 138 5.18 -14.80 -16.13
CA GLU A 138 4.38 -16.01 -16.28
C GLU A 138 3.10 -15.74 -17.06
N LYS A 139 2.36 -14.69 -16.69
CA LYS A 139 1.16 -14.25 -17.43
C LYS A 139 1.47 -13.92 -18.89
N ILE A 140 2.60 -13.25 -19.17
CA ILE A 140 3.01 -12.97 -20.55
C ILE A 140 3.31 -14.27 -21.29
N PHE A 141 4.03 -15.21 -20.69
CA PHE A 141 4.31 -16.51 -21.32
C PHE A 141 3.06 -17.31 -21.61
N ASP A 142 2.08 -17.32 -20.70
CA ASP A 142 0.80 -17.97 -20.94
C ASP A 142 0.08 -17.34 -22.14
N THR A 143 -0.01 -16.00 -22.17
CA THR A 143 -0.62 -15.31 -23.32
C THR A 143 0.13 -15.52 -24.63
N LEU A 144 1.47 -15.59 -24.61
CA LEU A 144 2.28 -15.87 -25.80
C LEU A 144 2.09 -17.32 -26.27
N ASN A 145 2.03 -18.27 -25.35
CA ASN A 145 1.76 -19.67 -25.68
C ASN A 145 0.36 -19.85 -26.29
N GLU A 146 -0.64 -19.10 -25.83
CA GLU A 146 -1.98 -19.09 -26.42
C GLU A 146 -1.99 -18.50 -27.85
N MET A 147 -1.14 -17.51 -28.14
CA MET A 147 -1.04 -16.88 -29.46
C MET A 147 -0.17 -17.66 -30.47
N ALA A 148 0.72 -18.52 -29.98
CA ALA A 148 1.66 -19.27 -30.81
C ALA A 148 1.01 -20.55 -31.37
N ARG A 149 0.96 -20.69 -32.70
CA ARG A 149 0.59 -21.95 -33.37
C ARG A 149 1.81 -22.56 -34.06
N PHE A 150 2.04 -23.85 -33.83
CA PHE A 150 3.11 -24.60 -34.51
C PHE A 150 2.55 -25.59 -35.52
N SER A 151 3.03 -25.54 -36.77
CA SER A 151 2.75 -26.54 -37.81
C SER A 151 4.06 -27.14 -38.35
N LEU A 152 4.05 -28.43 -38.69
CA LEU A 152 5.25 -29.14 -39.20
C LEU A 152 5.70 -28.65 -40.59
N TYR A 153 4.81 -27.99 -41.34
CA TYR A 153 5.07 -27.49 -42.69
C TYR A 153 5.44 -26.01 -42.73
N GLU A 154 4.81 -25.18 -41.88
CA GLU A 154 5.00 -23.71 -41.87
C GLU A 154 5.85 -23.23 -40.68
N GLY A 155 6.07 -24.06 -39.67
CA GLY A 155 6.83 -23.71 -38.47
C GLY A 155 5.99 -22.96 -37.43
N TYR A 156 6.59 -21.98 -36.76
CA TYR A 156 5.89 -21.11 -35.81
C TYR A 156 5.14 -20.00 -36.55
N THR A 157 3.85 -19.90 -36.29
CA THR A 157 2.96 -18.86 -36.79
C THR A 157 2.32 -18.15 -35.59
N TRP A 158 2.14 -16.84 -35.71
CA TRP A 158 1.46 -16.03 -34.71
C TRP A 158 0.12 -15.64 -35.32
N ASP A 159 -0.98 -16.00 -34.68
CA ASP A 159 -2.28 -15.53 -35.13
C ASP A 159 -2.36 -14.03 -34.87
N ASN A 160 -2.42 -13.22 -35.93
CA ASN A 160 -2.80 -11.83 -35.78
C ASN A 160 -4.25 -11.80 -35.28
N LEU A 161 -4.46 -11.38 -34.04
CA LEU A 161 -5.79 -11.22 -33.43
C LEU A 161 -6.75 -10.34 -34.28
N GLU A 162 -6.21 -9.51 -35.18
CA GLU A 162 -7.00 -8.74 -36.16
C GLU A 162 -7.64 -9.59 -37.27
N GLU A 163 -7.06 -10.75 -37.61
CA GLU A 163 -7.56 -11.66 -38.64
C GLU A 163 -8.49 -12.73 -38.08
N SER A 164 -8.29 -13.21 -36.84
CA SER A 164 -9.22 -14.16 -36.20
C SER A 164 -10.58 -13.52 -35.89
N ALA A 165 -10.62 -12.23 -35.49
CA ALA A 165 -11.86 -11.47 -35.32
C ALA A 165 -12.63 -11.23 -36.65
N LYS A 166 -11.92 -11.15 -37.78
CA LYS A 166 -12.52 -11.07 -39.12
C LYS A 166 -12.92 -12.44 -39.69
N ALA A 167 -12.28 -13.52 -39.27
CA ALA A 167 -12.64 -14.88 -39.67
C ALA A 167 -13.95 -15.36 -38.99
N ASP A 168 -14.15 -15.03 -37.71
CA ASP A 168 -15.37 -15.39 -36.99
C ASP A 168 -16.61 -14.60 -37.46
N SER A 169 -16.43 -13.35 -37.89
CA SER A 169 -17.52 -12.56 -38.50
C SER A 169 -17.90 -13.02 -39.92
N ASN A 170 -17.00 -13.67 -40.65
CA ASN A 170 -17.30 -14.23 -41.97
C ASN A 170 -17.98 -15.61 -41.93
N THR A 171 -17.94 -16.30 -40.78
CA THR A 171 -18.60 -17.62 -40.62
C THR A 171 -20.07 -17.47 -40.18
N VAL A 172 -20.48 -16.28 -39.71
CA VAL A 172 -21.87 -15.97 -39.33
C VAL A 172 -22.66 -15.27 -40.45
N ASN A 173 -22.00 -14.77 -41.51
CA ASN A 173 -22.65 -13.96 -42.54
C ASN A 173 -23.29 -14.72 -43.72
N ASN A 174 -23.55 -16.03 -43.57
CA ASN A 174 -24.27 -16.80 -44.60
C ASN A 174 -25.69 -17.20 -44.22
N ASP A 175 -26.30 -16.59 -43.20
CA ASP A 175 -27.77 -16.63 -43.09
C ASP A 175 -28.37 -15.34 -42.48
N SER A 176 -29.29 -14.76 -43.26
CA SER A 176 -30.34 -13.79 -42.90
C SER A 176 -29.98 -12.34 -42.57
N ASN A 177 -30.15 -11.55 -43.63
CA ASN A 177 -30.40 -10.11 -43.68
C ASN A 177 -31.71 -9.71 -42.94
N SER A 178 -31.67 -8.80 -41.94
CA SER A 178 -32.66 -7.72 -41.74
C SER A 178 -32.39 -6.85 -40.49
N ASN A 179 -32.36 -5.52 -40.70
CA ASN A 179 -32.72 -4.41 -39.77
C ASN A 179 -31.83 -4.19 -38.51
N SER A 180 -31.55 -2.99 -37.97
CA SER A 180 -31.77 -1.58 -38.31
C SER A 180 -31.12 -0.76 -37.17
N ASP A 181 -30.38 0.29 -37.51
CA ASP A 181 -30.19 1.56 -36.78
C ASP A 181 -30.33 1.63 -35.24
N GLU A 182 -29.31 1.25 -34.45
CA GLU A 182 -29.17 1.71 -33.04
C GLU A 182 -27.70 1.72 -32.54
N ASN A 183 -26.81 2.57 -33.07
CA ASN A 183 -25.47 2.70 -32.45
C ASN A 183 -24.73 4.04 -32.61
N LEU A 184 -25.46 5.15 -32.75
CA LEU A 184 -24.88 6.50 -32.81
C LEU A 184 -24.67 7.17 -31.44
N GLY A 185 -25.06 6.53 -30.33
CA GLY A 185 -24.97 7.11 -28.98
C GLY A 185 -23.66 6.84 -28.22
N MET A 186 -22.90 5.79 -28.57
CA MET A 186 -21.75 5.35 -27.77
C MET A 186 -20.39 5.91 -28.24
N PHE A 187 -20.33 6.52 -29.43
CA PHE A 187 -19.07 7.08 -29.95
C PHE A 187 -18.67 8.42 -29.34
N TYR A 188 -19.60 9.17 -28.74
CA TYR A 188 -19.31 10.50 -28.18
C TYR A 188 -18.77 10.48 -26.73
N LEU A 189 -18.85 9.36 -26.02
CA LEU A 189 -18.36 9.27 -24.62
C LEU A 189 -16.87 8.91 -24.52
N LEU A 190 -16.27 8.33 -25.55
CA LEU A 190 -14.86 7.92 -25.53
C LEU A 190 -13.87 9.05 -25.87
N SER A 191 -14.34 10.15 -26.45
CA SER A 191 -13.51 11.32 -26.79
C SER A 191 -13.23 12.28 -25.61
N PHE A 192 -13.84 12.07 -24.43
CA PHE A 192 -13.62 12.94 -23.26
C PHE A 192 -12.59 12.41 -22.26
N PHE A 193 -12.10 11.18 -22.40
CA PHE A 193 -11.14 10.58 -21.47
C PHE A 193 -9.67 10.65 -21.90
N TYR A 194 -9.38 11.29 -23.04
CA TYR A 194 -8.01 11.56 -23.48
C TYR A 194 -7.87 13.02 -23.94
N SER A 195 -7.63 13.91 -22.97
CA SER A 195 -6.84 15.14 -23.15
C SER A 195 -6.23 15.57 -21.83
#